data_AF-A0A5N7AQZ0-F1
#
_entry.id   AF-A0A5N7AQZ0-F1
#
_cell.length_a   1.000
_cell.length_b   1.000
_cell.length_c   1.000
_cell.angle_alpha   90.00
_cell.angle_beta   90.00
_cell.angle_gamma   90.00
#
_symmetry.space_group_name_H-M   'P 1'
#
loop_
_entity.id
_entity.type
_entity.pdbx_description
1 polymer ?
#
loop_
_entity_poly.entity_id
_entity_poly.type
_entity_poly.pdbx_seq_one_letter_code
_entity_poly.pdbx_strand_id
1 'polypeptide(L)'
;MPSPELHFNNVVDVKPWMSRISLDVAGNFILSHDFQTIHGNQEFYNAWHSNEKRGTFSQFTWQGLSLEWIKRLFPTPQDKQITSAGIYIRNAVSRIVDERLRQYKRLDKIPEDVLGQMITMGESTREEYIEQAVFAIGVAFDTIANLLSCALYHIAKRPVLQPTLRAEIRHAGERSSVSGDIYRRMPALTAIILEASRLHPPIPVTIRKVVRNTRIKGTFNAAHWGVAATLSSSGHMMLWEATLTERYYKTADTLVDKLAQTKANQSLHQKPQS
;
A
#
# COMPACT_ATOMS: atom_id res chain seq x y z
N MET A 1 25.87 -26.80 14.27
CA MET A 1 24.55 -26.39 13.75
C MET A 1 23.56 -26.44 14.89
N PRO A 2 22.99 -25.31 15.34
CA PRO A 2 21.85 -25.32 16.24
C PRO A 2 20.54 -25.21 15.45
N SER A 3 19.58 -26.01 15.88
CA SER A 3 18.21 -26.19 15.39
C SER A 3 17.40 -24.88 15.44
N PRO A 4 16.41 -24.68 14.54
CA PRO A 4 15.53 -23.51 14.58
C PRO A 4 14.44 -23.72 15.63
N GLU A 5 14.74 -23.39 16.89
CA GLU A 5 13.68 -23.05 17.84
C GLU A 5 13.04 -21.74 17.37
N LEU A 6 11.92 -21.85 16.64
CA LEU A 6 11.02 -20.74 16.37
C LEU A 6 10.51 -20.21 17.72
N HIS A 7 11.12 -19.12 18.21
CA HIS A 7 10.67 -18.40 19.38
C HIS A 7 9.22 -17.89 19.15
N PHE A 8 8.24 -18.60 19.71
CA PHE A 8 6.80 -18.38 19.53
C PHE A 8 6.20 -17.17 20.29
N ASN A 9 7.01 -16.17 20.70
CA ASN A 9 6.51 -15.05 21.53
C ASN A 9 7.09 -13.66 21.20
N ASN A 10 7.61 -13.46 20.00
CA ASN A 10 8.08 -12.13 19.60
C ASN A 10 6.91 -11.28 19.08
N VAL A 11 6.48 -10.30 19.88
CA VAL A 11 5.58 -9.23 19.43
C VAL A 11 6.38 -8.32 18.50
N VAL A 12 5.91 -8.15 17.27
CA VAL A 12 6.56 -7.32 16.26
C VAL A 12 5.60 -6.24 15.79
N ASP A 13 6.07 -5.00 15.69
CA ASP A 13 5.33 -3.94 15.00
C ASP A 13 5.33 -4.23 13.50
N VAL A 14 4.14 -4.47 12.92
CA VAL A 14 3.99 -4.83 11.52
C VAL A 14 4.17 -3.63 10.58
N LYS A 15 3.95 -2.38 11.05
CA LYS A 15 3.95 -1.20 10.16
C LYS A 15 5.31 -1.01 9.49
N PRO A 16 6.46 -1.03 10.19
CA PRO A 16 7.78 -0.93 9.55
C PRO A 16 8.05 -2.05 8.55
N TRP A 17 7.60 -3.27 8.82
CA TRP A 17 7.78 -4.40 7.90
C TRP A 17 6.93 -4.25 6.65
N MET A 18 5.66 -3.84 6.79
CA MET A 18 4.78 -3.58 5.64
C MET A 18 5.33 -2.45 4.77
N SER A 19 5.93 -1.43 5.38
CA SER A 19 6.59 -0.35 4.62
C SER A 19 7.80 -0.84 3.84
N ARG A 20 8.72 -1.59 4.47
CA ARG A 20 9.90 -2.18 3.80
C ARG A 20 9.51 -3.09 2.64
N ILE A 21 8.57 -4.01 2.88
CA ILE A 21 8.07 -4.92 1.84
C ILE A 21 7.46 -4.13 0.68
N SER A 22 6.63 -3.13 0.98
CA SER A 22 5.99 -2.33 -0.07
C SER A 22 6.99 -1.51 -0.87
N LEU A 23 8.06 -1.01 -0.23
CA LEU A 23 9.11 -0.24 -0.88
C LEU A 23 9.94 -1.11 -1.82
N ASP A 24 10.33 -2.31 -1.39
CA ASP A 24 11.08 -3.27 -2.23
C ASP A 24 10.21 -3.77 -3.41
N VAL A 25 8.92 -4.06 -3.17
CA VAL A 25 7.98 -4.45 -4.23
C VAL A 25 7.74 -3.30 -5.22
N ALA A 26 7.60 -2.06 -4.75
CA ALA A 26 7.44 -0.89 -5.61
C ALA A 26 8.71 -0.65 -6.46
N GLY A 27 9.89 -0.78 -5.87
CA GLY A 27 11.16 -0.70 -6.60
C GLY A 27 11.27 -1.75 -7.70
N ASN A 28 10.89 -2.99 -7.39
CA ASN A 28 10.93 -4.08 -8.35
C ASN A 28 9.91 -3.85 -9.48
N PHE A 29 8.67 -3.49 -9.15
CA PHE A 29 7.63 -3.25 -10.15
C PHE A 29 7.93 -2.06 -11.08
N ILE A 30 8.51 -0.98 -10.55
CA ILE A 30 8.72 0.26 -11.30
C ILE A 30 10.05 0.24 -12.07
N LEU A 31 11.11 -0.29 -11.46
CA LEU A 31 12.49 -0.18 -11.95
C LEU A 31 13.18 -1.53 -12.19
N SER A 32 12.52 -2.66 -11.93
CA SER A 32 13.16 -3.98 -11.78
C SER A 32 14.32 -3.95 -10.79
N HIS A 33 14.18 -3.18 -9.70
CA HIS A 33 15.24 -3.00 -8.71
C HIS A 33 14.77 -3.33 -7.30
N ASP A 34 15.47 -4.26 -6.66
CA ASP A 34 15.28 -4.57 -5.23
C ASP A 34 16.14 -3.63 -4.37
N PHE A 35 15.51 -2.78 -3.57
CA PHE A 35 16.20 -1.86 -2.66
C PHE A 35 16.76 -2.55 -1.42
N GLN A 36 16.38 -3.81 -1.16
CA GLN A 36 16.82 -4.62 -0.03
C GLN A 36 16.54 -3.96 1.33
N THR A 37 15.43 -3.24 1.43
CA THR A 37 15.05 -2.56 2.67
C THR A 37 14.57 -3.55 3.74
N ILE A 38 14.11 -4.75 3.36
CA ILE A 38 13.82 -5.85 4.30
C ILE A 38 15.11 -6.37 4.95
N HIS A 39 16.20 -6.47 4.18
CA HIS A 39 17.42 -7.20 4.59
C HIS A 39 18.52 -6.35 5.21
N GLY A 40 18.52 -5.03 5.01
CA GLY A 40 19.52 -4.18 5.65
C GLY A 40 19.68 -2.75 5.15
N ASN A 41 19.03 -2.35 4.04
CA ASN A 41 19.16 -0.99 3.52
C ASN A 41 18.32 0.02 4.35
N GLN A 42 18.75 0.24 5.59
CA GLN A 42 18.05 1.09 6.54
C GLN A 42 18.20 2.57 6.22
N GLU A 43 19.28 2.99 5.57
CA GLU A 43 19.47 4.38 5.14
C GLU A 43 18.43 4.79 4.11
N PHE A 44 18.21 3.98 3.08
CA PHE A 44 17.20 4.26 2.06
C PHE A 44 15.79 4.26 2.64
N TYR A 45 15.48 3.28 3.50
CA TYR A 45 14.22 3.28 4.25
C TYR A 45 14.05 4.57 5.09
N ASN A 46 15.06 4.93 5.89
CA ASN A 46 15.00 6.11 6.75
C ASN A 46 14.88 7.42 5.96
N ALA A 47 15.42 7.49 4.75
CA ALA A 47 15.28 8.66 3.88
C ALA A 47 13.82 8.89 3.47
N TRP A 48 13.10 7.84 3.09
CA TRP A 48 11.66 7.93 2.78
C TRP A 48 10.82 8.29 4.00
N HIS A 49 11.22 7.81 5.17
CA HIS A 49 10.55 8.05 6.45
C HIS A 49 11.00 9.32 7.19
N SER A 50 11.90 10.13 6.61
CA SER A 50 12.38 11.37 7.26
C SER A 50 11.24 12.36 7.53
N ASN A 51 10.20 12.31 6.71
CA ASN A 51 8.98 13.11 6.79
C ASN A 51 7.97 12.61 7.84
N GLU A 52 8.06 11.37 8.35
CA GLU A 52 7.04 10.85 9.29
C GLU A 52 7.15 11.47 10.69
N LYS A 53 8.27 12.12 11.03
CA LYS A 53 8.45 12.82 12.31
C LYS A 53 7.65 14.13 12.43
N ARG A 54 6.57 14.29 11.63
CA ARG A 54 5.61 15.40 11.61
C ARG A 54 4.66 15.39 12.81
N GLY A 55 5.20 15.24 14.02
CA GLY A 55 4.42 15.05 15.25
C GLY A 55 3.86 16.33 15.87
N THR A 56 4.22 17.53 15.40
CA THR A 56 3.83 18.78 16.06
C THR A 56 2.89 19.61 15.19
N PHE A 57 1.79 20.09 15.77
CA PHE A 57 0.82 20.98 15.11
C PHE A 57 1.49 22.22 14.48
N SER A 58 2.54 22.75 15.11
CA SER A 58 3.36 23.85 14.57
C SER A 58 4.09 23.50 13.27
N GLN A 59 4.41 22.23 13.03
CA GLN A 59 5.05 21.77 11.81
C GLN A 59 4.04 21.62 10.66
N PHE A 60 2.82 21.20 10.97
CA PHE A 60 1.72 21.19 10.00
C PHE A 60 1.40 22.61 9.53
N THR A 61 1.32 23.57 10.46
CA THR A 61 1.11 24.98 10.09
C THR A 61 2.31 25.54 9.33
N TRP A 62 3.54 25.20 9.72
CA TRP A 62 4.74 25.58 8.98
C TRP A 62 4.76 25.01 7.55
N GLN A 63 4.48 23.72 7.33
CA GLN A 63 4.57 23.15 5.99
C GLN A 63 3.36 23.44 5.11
N GLY A 64 2.15 23.50 5.68
CA GLY A 64 0.89 23.60 4.94
C GLY A 64 0.28 25.00 4.83
N LEU A 65 0.61 25.93 5.74
CA LEU A 65 0.01 27.28 5.76
C LEU A 65 1.02 28.42 5.57
N SER A 66 2.31 28.16 5.73
CA SER A 66 3.32 29.18 5.45
C SER A 66 3.54 29.34 3.95
N LEU A 67 3.82 30.57 3.52
CA LEU A 67 4.14 30.88 2.14
C LEU A 67 5.52 30.32 1.77
N GLU A 68 5.66 29.82 0.54
CA GLU A 68 6.89 29.15 0.08
C GLU A 68 8.15 30.00 0.18
N TRP A 69 8.01 31.32 0.03
CA TRP A 69 9.12 32.25 0.18
C TRP A 69 9.59 32.38 1.64
N ILE A 70 8.69 32.26 2.63
CA ILE A 70 9.03 32.31 4.06
C ILE A 70 9.84 31.06 4.44
N LYS A 71 9.41 29.88 3.97
CA LYS A 71 10.14 28.62 4.16
C LYS A 71 11.55 28.67 3.57
N ARG A 72 11.71 29.35 2.43
CA ARG A 72 13.01 29.51 1.78
C ARG A 72 13.96 30.43 2.54
N LEU A 73 13.44 31.45 3.23
CA LEU A 73 14.24 32.40 4.01
C LEU A 73 14.63 31.86 5.41
N PHE A 74 13.76 31.07 6.04
CA PHE A 74 13.98 30.56 7.39
C PHE A 74 13.86 29.03 7.46
N PRO A 75 14.76 28.27 6.81
CA PRO A 75 14.68 26.81 6.79
C PRO A 75 14.92 26.23 8.19
N THR A 76 13.96 25.44 8.66
CA THR A 76 14.09 24.71 9.93
C THR A 76 15.09 23.55 9.80
N PRO A 77 15.63 23.02 10.91
CA PRO A 77 16.46 21.81 10.87
C PRO A 77 15.75 20.62 10.19
N GLN A 78 14.43 20.51 10.37
CA GLN A 78 13.60 19.52 9.71
C GLN A 78 13.55 19.76 8.20
N ASP A 79 13.38 21.00 7.74
CA ASP A 79 13.38 21.31 6.29
C ASP A 79 14.71 20.93 5.63
N LYS A 80 15.83 21.13 6.35
CA LYS A 80 17.17 20.69 5.89
C LYS A 80 17.26 19.15 5.80
N GLN A 81 16.73 18.44 6.80
CA GLN A 81 16.69 16.97 6.79
C GLN A 81 15.82 16.40 5.66
N ILE A 82 14.68 17.03 5.38
CA ILE A 82 13.79 16.63 4.29
C ILE A 82 14.48 16.86 2.95
N THR A 83 15.14 18.01 2.79
CA THR A 83 15.89 18.36 1.59
C THR A 83 17.04 17.37 1.34
N SER A 84 17.83 17.04 2.37
CA SER A 84 18.94 16.09 2.23
C SER A 84 18.46 14.66 1.93
N ALA A 85 17.36 14.23 2.56
CA ALA A 85 16.73 12.94 2.26
C ALA A 85 16.21 12.89 0.81
N GLY A 86 15.55 13.95 0.33
CA GLY A 86 15.09 14.06 -1.04
C GLY A 86 16.23 13.99 -2.06
N ILE A 87 17.33 14.71 -1.81
CA ILE A 87 18.54 14.63 -2.64
C ILE A 87 19.11 13.22 -2.65
N TYR A 88 19.20 12.56 -1.49
CA TYR A 88 19.69 11.18 -1.39
C TYR A 88 18.83 10.20 -2.18
N ILE A 89 17.50 10.25 -2.01
CA ILE A 89 16.55 9.39 -2.73
C ILE A 89 16.69 9.61 -4.24
N ARG A 90 16.68 10.88 -4.67
CA ARG A 90 16.78 11.24 -6.08
C ARG A 90 18.10 10.74 -6.69
N ASN A 91 19.21 10.87 -5.98
CA ASN A 91 20.52 10.38 -6.44
C ASN A 91 20.60 8.84 -6.47
N ALA A 92 19.94 8.15 -5.54
CA ALA A 92 19.85 6.70 -5.56
C ALA A 92 19.03 6.21 -6.77
N VAL A 93 17.85 6.79 -6.99
CA VAL A 93 16.99 6.46 -8.13
C VAL A 93 17.64 6.86 -9.46
N SER A 94 18.33 8.00 -9.54
CA SER A 94 18.99 8.42 -10.78
C SER A 94 20.06 7.43 -11.22
N ARG A 95 20.85 6.88 -10.29
CA ARG A 95 21.86 5.86 -10.61
C ARG A 95 21.21 4.61 -11.21
N ILE A 96 20.07 4.20 -10.67
CA ILE A 96 19.31 3.05 -11.18
C ILE A 96 18.79 3.36 -12.58
N VAL A 97 18.11 4.48 -12.77
CA VAL A 97 17.60 4.90 -14.10
C VAL A 97 18.73 4.98 -15.13
N ASP A 98 19.90 5.52 -14.78
CA ASP A 98 21.07 5.58 -15.65
C ASP A 98 21.60 4.20 -16.05
N GLU A 99 21.62 3.26 -15.11
CA GLU A 99 21.99 1.89 -15.38
C GLU A 99 20.98 1.23 -16.32
N ARG A 100 19.68 1.41 -16.08
CA ARG A 100 18.60 0.85 -16.91
C ARG A 100 18.63 1.41 -18.32
N LEU A 101 18.78 2.72 -18.49
CA LEU A 101 18.91 3.37 -19.80
C LEU A 101 20.13 2.84 -20.57
N ARG A 102 21.24 2.55 -19.90
CA ARG A 102 22.42 1.93 -20.54
C ARG A 102 22.17 0.47 -20.93
N GLN A 103 21.45 -0.29 -20.10
CA GLN A 103 21.07 -1.66 -20.41
C GLN A 103 20.12 -1.73 -21.61
N TYR A 104 19.13 -0.84 -21.71
CA TYR A 104 18.16 -0.83 -22.81
C TYR A 104 18.76 -0.43 -24.15
N LYS A 105 19.84 0.37 -24.15
CA LYS A 105 20.61 0.62 -25.38
C LYS A 105 21.38 -0.60 -25.89
N ARG A 106 21.65 -1.58 -25.03
CA ARG A 106 22.48 -2.76 -25.32
C ARG A 106 21.66 -4.02 -25.57
N LEU A 107 20.45 -4.08 -25.03
CA LEU A 107 19.54 -5.21 -25.15
C LEU A 107 18.53 -4.93 -26.27
N ASP A 108 18.30 -5.89 -27.16
CA ASP A 108 17.16 -5.86 -28.11
C ASP A 108 15.80 -5.93 -27.39
N LYS A 109 15.78 -6.31 -26.10
CA LYS A 109 14.56 -6.47 -25.32
C LYS A 109 14.57 -5.57 -24.09
N ILE A 110 13.60 -4.65 -24.05
CA ILE A 110 13.30 -3.84 -22.88
C ILE A 110 12.49 -4.70 -21.89
N PRO A 111 12.91 -4.84 -20.62
CA PRO A 111 12.16 -5.55 -19.58
C PRO A 111 10.79 -4.94 -19.32
N GLU A 112 9.84 -5.78 -18.92
CA GLU A 112 8.42 -5.44 -18.73
C GLU A 112 8.14 -4.71 -17.40
N ASP A 113 9.02 -3.78 -16.99
CA ASP A 113 8.74 -2.86 -15.87
C ASP A 113 8.16 -1.53 -16.35
N VAL A 114 7.63 -0.74 -15.42
CA VAL A 114 6.98 0.55 -15.74
C VAL A 114 7.97 1.48 -16.47
N LEU A 115 9.21 1.57 -16.01
CA LEU A 115 10.23 2.40 -16.65
C LEU A 115 10.55 1.93 -18.08
N GLY A 116 10.61 0.62 -18.32
CA GLY A 116 10.79 0.02 -19.63
C GLY A 116 9.67 0.38 -20.59
N GLN A 117 8.42 0.32 -20.13
CA GLN A 117 7.27 0.76 -20.92
C GLN A 117 7.36 2.25 -21.26
N MET A 118 7.73 3.09 -20.28
CA MET A 118 7.89 4.54 -20.49
C MET A 118 9.00 4.87 -21.49
N ILE A 119 10.13 4.16 -21.43
CA ILE A 119 11.23 4.33 -22.38
C ILE A 119 10.83 3.85 -23.79
N THR A 120 10.01 2.81 -23.88
CA THR A 120 9.48 2.32 -25.16
C THR A 120 8.57 3.36 -25.82
N MET A 121 7.80 4.13 -25.04
CA MET A 121 7.00 5.24 -25.56
C MET A 121 7.88 6.38 -26.08
N GLY A 122 9.06 6.59 -25.51
CA GLY A 122 10.07 7.53 -26.03
C GLY A 122 9.71 9.01 -25.84
N GLU A 123 8.69 9.32 -25.03
CA GLU A 123 8.13 10.67 -24.89
C GLU A 123 8.79 11.51 -23.78
N SER A 124 9.74 10.95 -23.04
CA SER A 124 10.29 11.60 -21.84
C SER A 124 11.82 11.68 -21.84
N THR A 125 12.31 12.76 -21.24
CA THR A 125 13.71 13.01 -20.96
C THR A 125 14.21 12.14 -19.80
N ARG A 126 15.54 12.04 -19.68
CA ARG A 126 16.19 11.35 -18.56
C ARG A 126 15.71 11.88 -17.20
N GLU A 127 15.65 13.20 -17.07
CA GLU A 127 15.23 13.88 -15.85
C GLU A 127 13.78 13.55 -15.52
N GLU A 128 12.89 13.54 -16.52
CA GLU A 128 11.49 13.15 -16.34
C GLU A 128 11.34 11.69 -15.90
N TYR A 129 12.11 10.75 -16.46
CA TYR A 129 12.10 9.36 -15.98
C TYR A 129 12.47 9.25 -14.50
N ILE A 130 13.45 10.04 -14.04
CA ILE A 130 13.86 10.07 -12.63
C ILE A 130 12.74 10.61 -11.75
N GLU A 131 12.16 11.77 -12.12
CA GLU A 131 11.08 12.39 -11.34
C GLU A 131 9.84 11.48 -11.29
N GLN A 132 9.47 10.87 -12.41
CA GLN A 132 8.34 9.94 -12.49
C GLN A 132 8.60 8.67 -11.67
N ALA A 133 9.82 8.13 -11.69
CA ALA A 133 10.18 6.96 -10.87
C ALA A 133 10.13 7.29 -9.37
N VAL A 134 10.74 8.41 -8.95
CA VAL A 134 10.69 8.85 -7.55
C VAL A 134 9.24 9.07 -7.09
N PHE A 135 8.44 9.76 -7.91
CA PHE A 135 7.03 9.99 -7.62
C PHE A 135 6.24 8.68 -7.52
N ALA A 136 6.39 7.79 -8.49
CA ALA A 136 5.67 6.52 -8.54
C ALA A 136 6.01 5.62 -7.34
N ILE A 137 7.30 5.53 -6.97
CA ILE A 137 7.72 4.80 -5.77
C ILE A 137 7.06 5.43 -4.54
N GLY A 138 7.21 6.74 -4.37
CA GLY A 138 6.73 7.48 -3.20
C GLY A 138 5.22 7.35 -2.97
N VAL A 139 4.43 7.36 -4.03
CA VAL A 139 2.96 7.19 -3.96
C VAL A 139 2.57 5.73 -3.70
N ALA A 140 3.31 4.77 -4.28
CA ALA A 140 2.96 3.36 -4.21
C ALA A 140 3.24 2.75 -2.83
N PHE A 141 4.45 2.93 -2.28
CA PHE A 141 4.87 2.12 -1.14
C PHE A 141 4.06 2.40 0.12
N ASP A 142 3.83 3.68 0.44
CA ASP A 142 3.17 4.06 1.70
C ASP A 142 1.68 3.67 1.69
N THR A 143 1.03 3.81 0.54
CA THR A 143 -0.39 3.43 0.39
C THR A 143 -0.60 1.92 0.51
N ILE A 144 0.28 1.12 -0.08
CA ILE A 144 0.27 -0.35 0.04
C ILE A 144 0.59 -0.76 1.48
N ALA A 145 1.61 -0.16 2.09
CA ALA A 145 2.03 -0.47 3.46
C ALA A 145 0.90 -0.24 4.47
N ASN A 146 0.20 0.89 4.35
CA ASN A 146 -0.94 1.22 5.19
C ASN A 146 -2.10 0.22 4.98
N LEU A 147 -2.43 -0.10 3.73
CA LEU A 147 -3.49 -1.06 3.41
C LEU A 147 -3.19 -2.45 3.98
N LEU A 148 -1.96 -2.95 3.81
CA LEU A 148 -1.53 -4.25 4.34
C LEU A 148 -1.55 -4.27 5.87
N SER A 149 -1.10 -3.18 6.51
CA SER A 149 -1.15 -3.05 7.98
C SER A 149 -2.58 -3.12 8.50
N CYS A 150 -3.52 -2.43 7.84
CA CYS A 150 -4.94 -2.49 8.18
C CYS A 150 -5.53 -3.89 7.91
N ALA A 151 -5.20 -4.52 6.78
CA ALA A 151 -5.66 -5.87 6.48
C ALA A 151 -5.20 -6.88 7.55
N LEU A 152 -3.92 -6.83 7.95
CA LEU A 152 -3.38 -7.65 9.02
C LEU A 152 -4.07 -7.39 10.36
N TYR A 153 -4.33 -6.13 10.72
CA TYR A 153 -5.11 -5.77 11.90
C TYR A 153 -6.50 -6.43 11.89
N HIS A 154 -7.20 -6.39 10.76
CA HIS A 154 -8.53 -6.99 10.62
C HIS A 154 -8.52 -8.52 10.68
N ILE A 155 -7.47 -9.16 10.15
CA ILE A 155 -7.25 -10.62 10.24
C ILE A 155 -6.93 -11.02 11.69
N ALA A 156 -6.07 -10.28 12.38
CA ALA A 156 -5.69 -10.54 13.76
C ALA A 156 -6.89 -10.43 14.71
N LYS A 157 -7.76 -9.43 14.49
CA LYS A 157 -8.99 -9.23 15.26
C LYS A 157 -10.06 -10.29 14.99
N ARG A 158 -9.93 -11.09 13.93
CA ARG A 158 -10.92 -12.12 13.52
C ARG A 158 -10.25 -13.48 13.29
N PRO A 159 -9.88 -14.20 14.36
CA PRO A 159 -9.17 -15.48 14.25
C PRO A 159 -9.88 -16.52 13.39
N VAL A 160 -11.22 -16.47 13.31
CA VAL A 160 -12.04 -17.39 12.52
C VAL A 160 -11.72 -17.38 11.01
N LEU A 161 -11.19 -16.27 10.48
CA LEU A 161 -10.81 -16.15 9.07
C LEU A 161 -9.47 -16.84 8.76
N GLN A 162 -8.60 -17.02 9.76
CA GLN A 162 -7.22 -17.44 9.54
C GLN A 162 -7.08 -18.88 9.02
N PRO A 163 -7.84 -19.90 9.49
CA PRO A 163 -7.74 -21.25 8.96
C PRO A 163 -8.09 -21.32 7.48
N THR A 164 -9.20 -20.69 7.09
CA THR A 164 -9.66 -20.64 5.70
C THR A 164 -8.65 -19.91 4.80
N LEU A 165 -8.15 -18.76 5.25
CA LEU A 165 -7.16 -17.99 4.49
C LEU A 165 -5.84 -18.76 4.32
N ARG A 166 -5.35 -19.43 5.37
CA ARG A 166 -4.14 -20.27 5.28
C ARG A 166 -4.33 -21.44 4.33
N ALA A 167 -5.50 -22.10 4.35
CA ALA A 167 -5.81 -23.19 3.43
C ALA A 167 -5.85 -22.69 1.97
N GLU A 168 -6.49 -21.55 1.71
CA GLU A 168 -6.56 -20.93 0.39
C GLU A 168 -5.16 -20.59 -0.14
N ILE A 169 -4.33 -19.92 0.68
CA ILE A 169 -2.96 -19.54 0.30
C ILE A 169 -2.09 -20.78 0.01
N ARG A 170 -2.13 -21.81 0.87
CA ARG A 170 -1.37 -23.05 0.66
C ARG A 170 -1.79 -23.75 -0.62
N HIS A 171 -3.09 -23.90 -0.85
CA HIS A 171 -3.61 -24.53 -2.05
C HIS A 171 -3.18 -23.80 -3.33
N ALA A 172 -3.17 -22.46 -3.30
CA ALA A 172 -2.71 -21.66 -4.41
C ALA A 172 -1.19 -21.75 -4.62
N GLY A 173 -0.41 -21.87 -3.54
CA GLY A 173 1.07 -21.95 -3.57
C GLY A 173 1.64 -23.32 -3.92
N GLU A 174 0.95 -24.42 -3.58
CA GLU A 174 1.36 -25.79 -3.91
C GLU A 174 1.35 -26.07 -5.43
N ARG A 175 0.53 -25.33 -6.19
CA ARG A 175 0.56 -25.33 -7.67
C ARG A 175 1.63 -24.36 -8.15
N SER A 176 2.88 -24.80 -8.08
CA SER A 176 4.12 -24.09 -8.40
C SER A 176 4.14 -23.44 -9.79
N SER A 177 3.57 -22.24 -9.86
CA SER A 177 4.10 -21.05 -10.52
C SER A 177 3.21 -19.93 -10.00
N VAL A 178 3.78 -18.88 -9.39
CA VAL A 178 3.03 -17.65 -9.11
C VAL A 178 2.74 -17.02 -10.47
N SER A 179 1.75 -17.55 -11.17
CA SER A 179 1.23 -17.00 -12.40
C SER A 179 0.60 -15.66 -12.09
N GLY A 180 0.64 -14.71 -13.03
CA GLY A 180 0.02 -13.40 -12.87
C GLY A 180 -1.43 -13.46 -12.39
N ASP A 181 -2.16 -14.53 -12.70
CA ASP A 181 -3.56 -14.75 -12.30
C ASP A 181 -3.75 -15.49 -10.96
N ILE A 182 -2.72 -15.63 -10.12
CA ILE A 182 -2.84 -16.32 -8.82
C ILE A 182 -3.94 -15.71 -7.93
N TYR A 183 -4.17 -14.40 -8.03
CA TYR A 183 -5.21 -13.68 -7.29
C TYR A 183 -6.62 -14.23 -7.57
N ARG A 184 -6.87 -14.77 -8.78
CA ARG A 184 -8.17 -15.40 -9.13
C ARG A 184 -8.47 -16.65 -8.30
N ARG A 185 -7.42 -17.28 -7.75
CA ARG A 185 -7.52 -18.47 -6.89
C ARG A 185 -7.53 -18.12 -5.41
N MET A 186 -7.50 -16.82 -5.06
CA MET A 186 -7.48 -16.34 -3.67
C MET A 186 -8.66 -15.40 -3.36
N PRO A 187 -9.91 -15.81 -3.61
CA PRO A 187 -11.08 -14.94 -3.40
C PRO A 187 -11.24 -14.46 -1.95
N ALA A 188 -10.85 -15.24 -0.94
CA ALA A 188 -10.90 -14.80 0.45
C ALA A 188 -9.86 -13.73 0.75
N LEU A 189 -8.63 -13.89 0.27
CA LEU A 189 -7.62 -12.85 0.37
C LEU A 189 -8.05 -11.56 -0.36
N THR A 190 -8.57 -11.68 -1.58
CA THR A 190 -9.07 -10.53 -2.35
C THR A 190 -10.19 -9.81 -1.61
N ALA A 191 -11.17 -10.54 -1.07
CA ALA A 191 -12.27 -9.95 -0.31
C ALA A 191 -11.76 -9.19 0.94
N ILE A 192 -10.77 -9.74 1.66
CA ILE A 192 -10.16 -9.08 2.81
C ILE A 192 -9.46 -7.78 2.41
N ILE A 193 -8.68 -7.78 1.33
CA ILE A 193 -7.98 -6.57 0.84
C ILE A 193 -8.99 -5.50 0.43
N LEU A 194 -10.04 -5.88 -0.32
CA LEU A 194 -11.08 -4.94 -0.75
C LEU A 194 -11.82 -4.35 0.44
N GLU A 195 -12.19 -5.18 1.42
CA GLU A 195 -12.89 -4.70 2.60
C GLU A 195 -11.98 -3.84 3.51
N ALA A 196 -10.69 -4.18 3.62
CA ALA A 196 -9.70 -3.33 4.28
C ALA A 196 -9.58 -1.97 3.59
N SER A 197 -9.56 -1.93 2.26
CA SER A 197 -9.53 -0.68 1.49
C SER A 197 -10.80 0.14 1.65
N ARG A 198 -11.96 -0.50 1.84
CA ARG A 198 -13.25 0.15 2.06
C ARG A 198 -13.31 0.82 3.43
N LEU A 199 -12.80 0.16 4.48
CA LEU A 199 -12.77 0.72 5.83
C LEU A 199 -11.62 1.71 6.05
N HIS A 200 -10.46 1.41 5.47
CA HIS A 200 -9.23 2.15 5.63
C HIS A 200 -8.67 2.54 4.26
N PRO A 201 -9.37 3.39 3.49
CA PRO A 201 -8.87 3.85 2.21
C PRO A 201 -7.53 4.57 2.43
N PRO A 202 -6.42 4.14 1.79
CA PRO A 202 -5.12 4.78 1.98
C PRO A 202 -5.13 6.27 1.66
N ILE A 203 -5.97 6.69 0.72
CA ILE A 203 -6.24 8.09 0.39
C ILE A 203 -7.69 8.40 0.78
N PRO A 204 -7.98 8.97 1.96
CA PRO A 204 -9.34 9.12 2.46
C PRO A 204 -10.12 10.28 1.81
N VAL A 205 -9.40 11.28 1.27
CA VAL A 205 -9.99 12.48 0.67
C VAL A 205 -9.31 12.77 -0.65
N THR A 206 -10.10 13.04 -1.68
CA THR A 206 -9.60 13.56 -2.96
C THR A 206 -10.12 14.96 -3.17
N ILE A 207 -9.24 15.88 -3.55
CA ILE A 207 -9.58 17.28 -3.77
C ILE A 207 -9.59 17.54 -5.29
N ARG A 208 -10.57 18.33 -5.75
CA ARG A 208 -10.71 18.76 -7.14
C ARG A 208 -10.95 20.27 -7.18
N LYS A 209 -10.43 20.93 -8.22
CA LYS A 209 -10.75 22.32 -8.52
C LYS A 209 -11.85 22.35 -9.58
N VAL A 210 -12.91 23.10 -9.31
CA VAL A 210 -14.00 23.32 -10.25
C VAL A 210 -13.47 24.19 -11.39
N VAL A 211 -13.46 23.68 -12.63
CA VAL A 211 -12.95 24.42 -13.80
C VAL A 211 -14.01 25.32 -14.45
N ARG A 212 -15.29 25.04 -14.18
CA ARG A 212 -16.45 25.80 -14.68
C ARG A 212 -17.61 25.68 -13.70
N ASN A 213 -18.46 26.70 -13.65
CA ASN A 213 -19.69 26.67 -12.85
C ASN A 213 -20.46 25.36 -13.10
N THR A 214 -20.78 24.63 -12.04
CA THR A 214 -21.41 23.32 -12.12
C THR A 214 -22.38 23.09 -10.97
N ARG A 215 -23.25 22.08 -11.10
CA ARG A 215 -24.13 21.64 -10.00
C ARG A 215 -23.85 20.18 -9.67
N ILE A 216 -23.61 19.89 -8.40
CA ILE A 216 -23.44 18.52 -7.89
C ILE A 216 -24.59 18.25 -6.94
N LYS A 217 -25.42 17.24 -7.25
CA LYS A 217 -26.63 16.89 -6.48
C LYS A 217 -27.53 18.10 -6.18
N GLY A 218 -27.68 19.00 -7.15
CA GLY A 218 -28.49 20.23 -7.03
C GLY A 218 -27.75 21.43 -6.43
N THR A 219 -26.65 21.23 -5.71
CA THR A 219 -25.85 22.31 -5.11
C THR A 219 -24.98 23.01 -6.16
N PHE A 220 -25.06 24.34 -6.24
CA PHE A 220 -24.23 25.15 -7.14
C PHE A 220 -22.80 25.25 -6.61
N ASN A 221 -21.83 25.00 -7.50
CA ASN A 221 -20.40 25.13 -7.25
C ASN A 221 -19.80 26.07 -8.30
N ALA A 222 -19.25 27.19 -7.85
CA ALA A 222 -18.66 28.18 -8.73
C ALA A 222 -17.30 27.71 -9.29
N ALA A 223 -16.91 28.27 -10.44
CA ALA A 223 -15.59 28.09 -11.00
C ALA A 223 -14.51 28.49 -9.99
N HIS A 224 -13.41 27.75 -10.02
CA HIS A 224 -12.22 27.86 -9.18
C HIS A 224 -12.36 27.45 -7.71
N TRP A 225 -13.56 27.05 -7.26
CA TRP A 225 -13.75 26.50 -5.91
C TRP A 225 -13.11 25.11 -5.78
N GLY A 226 -12.66 24.78 -4.57
CA GLY A 226 -12.20 23.45 -4.21
C GLY A 226 -13.37 22.58 -3.76
N VAL A 227 -13.48 21.37 -4.29
CA VAL A 227 -14.44 20.35 -3.84
C VAL A 227 -13.65 19.16 -3.32
N ALA A 228 -13.93 18.75 -2.09
CA ALA A 228 -13.36 17.56 -1.47
C ALA A 228 -14.38 16.42 -1.51
N ALA A 229 -13.97 15.26 -2.04
CA ALA A 229 -14.74 14.04 -1.99
C ALA A 229 -14.11 13.08 -0.97
N THR A 230 -14.88 12.74 0.06
CA THR A 230 -14.44 11.88 1.16
C THR A 230 -14.88 10.44 0.92
N LEU A 231 -13.90 9.55 0.79
CA LEU A 231 -14.11 8.10 0.56
C LEU A 231 -14.52 7.35 1.85
N SER A 232 -14.28 7.95 3.04
CA SER A 232 -14.67 7.35 4.33
C SER A 232 -16.18 7.32 4.60
N SER A 233 -17.01 7.91 3.72
CA SER A 233 -18.47 7.92 3.83
C SER A 233 -19.12 6.52 3.68
N SER A 234 -18.34 5.48 3.38
CA SER A 234 -18.80 4.08 3.37
C SER A 234 -18.89 3.44 4.78
N GLY A 235 -18.58 4.18 5.84
CA GLY A 235 -18.43 3.66 7.20
C GLY A 235 -19.73 3.39 7.95
N HIS A 236 -20.33 2.21 7.78
CA HIS A 236 -20.98 1.51 8.89
C HIS A 236 -20.09 0.34 9.32
N MET A 237 -19.33 0.54 10.39
CA MET A 237 -18.40 -0.46 10.96
C MET A 237 -19.11 -1.73 11.43
N MET A 238 -20.42 -1.67 11.72
CA MET A 238 -21.23 -2.77 12.24
C MET A 238 -21.48 -3.93 11.25
N LEU A 239 -21.08 -3.83 9.98
CA LEU A 239 -21.51 -4.78 8.95
C LEU A 239 -20.41 -5.67 8.36
N TRP A 240 -19.15 -5.58 8.82
CA TRP A 240 -18.00 -6.28 8.20
C TRP A 240 -18.24 -7.78 7.94
N GLU A 241 -18.82 -8.51 8.89
CA GLU A 241 -19.08 -9.96 8.74
C GLU A 241 -20.27 -10.27 7.81
N ALA A 242 -21.35 -9.49 7.89
CA ALA A 242 -22.50 -9.63 6.99
C ALA A 242 -22.12 -9.30 5.54
N THR A 243 -21.16 -8.38 5.35
CA THR A 243 -20.91 -7.79 4.03
C THR A 243 -19.76 -8.39 3.25
N LEU A 244 -18.78 -9.02 3.90
CA LEU A 244 -17.70 -9.71 3.17
C LEU A 244 -18.27 -10.79 2.26
N THR A 245 -19.20 -11.59 2.78
CA THR A 245 -19.90 -12.64 2.04
C THR A 245 -20.87 -12.03 1.03
N GLU A 246 -21.82 -11.19 1.45
CA GLU A 246 -22.86 -10.67 0.54
C GLU A 246 -22.32 -9.76 -0.57
N ARG A 247 -21.25 -8.99 -0.35
CA ARG A 247 -20.73 -8.03 -1.36
C ARG A 247 -19.74 -8.65 -2.33
N TYR A 248 -18.86 -9.53 -1.87
CA TYR A 248 -17.76 -10.06 -2.68
C TYR A 248 -17.94 -11.53 -3.06
N TYR A 249 -18.86 -12.27 -2.41
CA TYR A 249 -19.28 -13.60 -2.82
C TYR A 249 -20.71 -13.52 -3.38
N LYS A 250 -20.84 -13.50 -4.71
CA LYS A 250 -22.16 -13.58 -5.38
C LYS A 250 -22.88 -14.92 -5.16
N THR A 251 -22.16 -15.93 -4.68
CA THR A 251 -22.70 -17.22 -4.22
C THR A 251 -22.46 -17.31 -2.71
N ALA A 252 -23.53 -17.12 -1.94
CA ALA A 252 -23.53 -17.20 -0.48
C ALA A 252 -23.09 -18.57 0.09
N ASP A 253 -22.98 -19.59 -0.76
CA ASP A 253 -23.01 -21.01 -0.36
C ASP A 253 -21.68 -21.61 0.14
N THR A 254 -20.59 -20.84 0.29
CA THR A 254 -19.27 -21.48 0.57
C THR A 254 -18.50 -20.99 1.78
N LEU A 255 -18.72 -19.78 2.26
CA LEU A 255 -17.97 -19.25 3.40
C LEU A 255 -18.83 -19.07 4.64
N VAL A 256 -20.06 -18.55 4.50
CA VAL A 256 -21.02 -18.51 5.60
C VAL A 256 -21.44 -19.92 5.99
N ASP A 257 -21.70 -20.79 5.03
CA ASP A 257 -22.04 -22.19 5.33
C ASP A 257 -20.89 -22.94 5.99
N LYS A 258 -19.64 -22.72 5.54
CA LYS A 258 -18.46 -23.31 6.20
C LYS A 258 -18.23 -22.73 7.60
N LEU A 259 -18.43 -21.43 7.80
CA LEU A 259 -18.30 -20.78 9.10
C LEU A 259 -19.44 -21.18 10.06
N ALA A 260 -20.66 -21.32 9.56
CA ALA A 260 -21.84 -21.80 10.28
C ALA A 260 -21.70 -23.27 10.66
N GLN A 261 -21.24 -24.13 9.75
CA GLN A 261 -20.91 -25.53 10.04
C GLN A 261 -19.78 -25.67 11.06
N THR A 262 -18.75 -24.82 10.96
CA THR A 262 -17.64 -24.82 11.94
C THR A 262 -18.13 -24.41 13.34
N LYS A 263 -18.98 -23.39 13.45
CA LYS A 263 -19.61 -22.99 14.72
C LYS A 263 -20.56 -24.07 15.25
N ALA A 264 -21.37 -24.70 14.38
CA ALA A 264 -22.27 -25.79 14.75
C ALA A 264 -21.51 -27.01 15.28
N ASN A 265 -20.42 -27.41 14.62
CA ASN A 265 -19.58 -28.53 15.05
C ASN A 265 -18.84 -28.24 16.38
N GLN A 266 -18.41 -27.00 16.61
CA GLN A 266 -17.82 -26.61 17.89
C GLN A 266 -18.85 -26.64 19.04
N SER A 267 -20.11 -26.26 18.78
CA SER A 267 -21.18 -26.32 19.78
C SER A 267 -21.65 -27.74 20.13
N LEU A 268 -21.55 -28.68 19.18
CA LEU A 268 -21.89 -30.10 19.41
C LEU A 268 -20.87 -30.83 20.30
N HIS A 269 -19.60 -30.39 20.29
CA HIS A 269 -18.54 -30.96 21.14
C HIS A 269 -18.47 -30.35 22.55
N GLN A 270 -19.31 -29.36 22.86
CA GLN A 270 -19.35 -28.70 24.18
C GLN A 270 -20.59 -29.07 25.02
N LYS A 271 -21.40 -30.04 24.61
CA LYS A 271 -22.45 -30.56 25.50
C LYS A 271 -21.81 -31.39 26.62
N PRO A 272 -22.04 -31.05 27.91
CA PRO A 272 -21.53 -31.85 29.01
C PRO A 272 -22.22 -33.21 28.98
N GLN A 273 -21.42 -34.29 29.02
CA GLN A 273 -21.92 -35.62 29.31
C GLN A 273 -22.42 -35.60 30.76
N SER A 274 -23.74 -35.61 30.91
CA SER A 274 -24.44 -35.92 32.17
C SER A 274 -24.32 -37.40 32.49
#